data_AF-A0A7V3H4R4-F1
#
_entry.id   AF-A0A7V3H4R4-F1
#
_cell.length_a   1.000
_cell.length_b   1.000
_cell.length_c   1.000
_cell.angle_alpha   90.00
_cell.angle_beta   90.00
_cell.angle_gamma   90.00
#
_symmetry.space_group_name_H-M   'P 1'
#
loop_
_entity.id
_entity.type
_entity.pdbx_description
1 polymer ?
#
loop_
_entity_poly.entity_id
_entity_poly.type
_entity_poly.pdbx_seq_one_letter_code
_entity_poly.pdbx_strand_id
1 'polypeptide(L)' 'MHCVDTRAEMTAYLAEEVGTEVRVQLDAHLAGCASCRAELEAFQETWRTLGALPAPRPTPDLEARVL' A
#
# COMPACT_ATOMS: atom_id res chain seq x y z
N MET A 1 11.02 -3.57 -15.65
CA MET A 1 10.72 -2.52 -14.66
C MET A 1 12.00 -2.08 -13.96
N HIS A 2 12.13 -0.80 -13.64
CA HIS A 2 13.28 -0.22 -12.94
C HIS A 2 12.94 0.15 -11.49
N CYS A 3 13.94 0.48 -10.68
CA CYS A 3 13.73 0.84 -9.27
C CYS A 3 12.80 2.06 -9.11
N VAL A 4 12.90 3.04 -10.01
CA VAL A 4 12.05 4.25 -9.96
C VAL A 4 10.57 3.91 -10.12
N ASP A 5 10.24 3.03 -11.08
CA ASP A 5 8.86 2.58 -11.32
C ASP A 5 8.37 1.75 -10.12
N THR A 6 9.23 0.86 -9.62
CA THR A 6 8.91 0.01 -8.45
C THR A 6 8.48 0.85 -7.25
N ARG A 7 9.26 1.89 -6.95
CA ARG A 7 9.02 2.80 -5.83
C ARG A 7 7.74 3.60 -5.98
N ALA A 8 7.43 4.04 -7.21
CA ALA A 8 6.19 4.76 -7.50
C ALA A 8 4.95 3.90 -7.24
N GLU A 9 5.03 2.60 -7.51
CA GLU A 9 3.91 1.66 -7.40
C GLU A 9 3.76 0.98 -6.02
N MET A 10 4.68 1.21 -5.07
CA MET A 10 4.69 0.48 -3.78
C MET A 10 3.37 0.59 -3.01
N THR A 11 2.78 1.78 -2.93
CA THR A 11 1.52 1.98 -2.20
C THR A 11 0.36 1.25 -2.86
N ALA A 12 0.23 1.35 -4.19
CA ALA A 12 -0.79 0.63 -4.96
C ALA A 12 -0.60 -0.89 -4.85
N TYR A 13 0.66 -1.35 -4.84
CA TYR A 13 0.99 -2.75 -4.63
C TYR A 13 0.52 -3.25 -3.26
N LEU A 14 0.74 -2.48 -2.19
CA LEU A 14 0.30 -2.79 -0.82
C LEU A 14 -1.22 -2.72 -0.65
N ALA A 15 -1.89 -1.84 -1.39
CA ALA A 15 -3.34 -1.73 -1.41
C ALA A 15 -4.01 -2.81 -2.30
N GLU A 16 -3.23 -3.65 -2.99
CA GLU A 16 -3.70 -4.61 -3.99
C GLU A 16 -4.42 -3.95 -5.19
N GLU A 17 -4.07 -2.69 -5.50
CA GLU A 17 -4.67 -1.88 -6.56
C GLU A 17 -3.86 -1.87 -7.87
N VAL A 18 -2.77 -2.63 -7.94
CA VAL A 18 -2.00 -2.83 -9.18
C VAL A 18 -2.63 -3.92 -10.06
N GLY A 19 -2.63 -3.69 -11.38
CA GLY A 19 -3.05 -4.72 -12.34
C GLY A 19 -2.11 -5.93 -12.34
N THR A 20 -2.61 -7.09 -12.79
CA THR A 20 -1.87 -8.37 -12.76
C THR A 20 -0.51 -8.32 -13.44
N GLU A 21 -0.41 -7.67 -14.60
CA GLU A 21 0.86 -7.53 -15.33
C GLU A 21 1.89 -6.73 -14.51
N VAL A 22 1.47 -5.61 -13.92
CA VAL A 22 2.32 -4.76 -13.10
C VAL A 22 2.75 -5.51 -11.83
N ARG A 23 1.84 -6.28 -11.21
CA ARG A 23 2.15 -7.14 -10.06
C ARG A 23 3.28 -8.12 -10.37
N VAL A 24 3.20 -8.84 -11.49
CA VAL A 24 4.25 -9.80 -11.90
C VAL A 24 5.59 -9.12 -12.10
N GLN A 25 5.60 -7.94 -12.73
CA GLN A 25 6.84 -7.17 -12.93
C GLN A 25 7.43 -6.68 -11.60
N LEU A 26 6.59 -6.19 -10.69
CA LEU A 26 6.98 -5.80 -9.32
C LEU A 26 7.60 -6.96 -8.56
N ASP A 27 6.92 -8.10 -8.51
CA ASP A 27 7.39 -9.30 -7.80
C ASP A 27 8.75 -9.77 -8.34
N ALA A 28 8.92 -9.79 -9.68
CA ALA A 28 10.17 -10.14 -10.32
C ALA A 28 11.32 -9.18 -9.95
N HIS A 29 11.07 -7.87 -9.91
CA HIS A 29 12.08 -6.90 -9.50
C HIS A 29 12.41 -7.00 -8.02
N LEU A 30 11.40 -7.13 -7.15
CA LEU A 30 11.58 -7.27 -5.72
C LEU A 30 12.34 -8.55 -5.37
N ALA A 31 12.21 -9.64 -6.15
CA ALA A 31 13.06 -10.81 -5.98
C ALA A 31 14.55 -10.53 -6.25
N GLY A 32 14.86 -9.65 -7.22
CA GLY A 32 16.23 -9.33 -7.63
C GLY A 32 16.89 -8.16 -6.89
N CYS A 33 16.11 -7.23 -6.35
CA CYS A 33 16.61 -5.94 -5.87
C CYS A 33 16.49 -5.78 -4.35
N ALA A 34 17.62 -5.87 -3.63
CA ALA A 34 17.64 -5.76 -2.18
C ALA A 34 17.23 -4.38 -1.65
N SER A 35 17.59 -3.29 -2.35
CA SER A 35 17.21 -1.94 -1.92
C SER A 35 15.71 -1.70 -2.02
N CYS A 36 15.07 -2.18 -3.10
CA CYS A 36 13.61 -2.06 -3.26
C CYS A 36 12.84 -2.93 -2.25
N ARG A 37 13.38 -4.08 -1.84
CA ARG A 37 12.79 -4.86 -0.74
C ARG A 37 12.84 -4.13 0.58
N ALA A 38 14.00 -3.59 0.96
CA ALA A 38 14.16 -2.84 2.20
C ALA A 38 13.24 -1.60 2.24
N GLU A 39 13.08 -0.92 1.10
CA GLU A 39 12.16 0.21 0.99
C GLU A 39 10.70 -0.24 1.09
N LEU A 40 10.32 -1.35 0.44
CA LEU A 40 8.98 -1.91 0.55
C LEU A 40 8.65 -2.34 1.99
N GLU A 41 9.59 -2.92 2.73
CA GLU A 41 9.43 -3.25 4.15
C GLU A 41 9.14 -2.00 5.00
N ALA A 42 9.83 -0.88 4.73
CA ALA A 42 9.56 0.39 5.42
C ALA A 42 8.18 0.97 5.07
N PHE A 43 7.73 0.84 3.82
CA PHE A 43 6.37 1.20 3.41
C PHE A 43 5.33 0.30 4.09
N GLN A 44 5.56 -1.01 4.16
CA GLN A 44 4.69 -1.98 4.84
C GLN A 44 4.51 -1.64 6.32
N GLU A 45 5.60 -1.29 7.01
CA GLU A 45 5.56 -0.86 8.41
C GLU A 45 4.67 0.36 8.61
N THR A 46 4.85 1.37 7.75
CA THR A 46 4.07 2.60 7.77
C THR A 46 2.59 2.32 7.48
N TRP A 47 2.31 1.53 6.44
CA TRP A 47 0.96 1.14 6.04
C TRP A 47 0.22 0.40 7.15
N ARG A 48 0.89 -0.58 7.79
CA ARG A 48 0.34 -1.33 8.92
C ARG A 48 0.05 -0.43 10.12
N THR A 49 0.94 0.52 10.41
CA THR A 49 0.76 1.47 11.51
C THR A 49 -0.44 2.39 11.29
N LEU A 50 -0.62 2.90 10.07
CA LEU A 50 -1.79 3.69 9.69
C LEU A 50 -3.07 2.86 9.72
N GLY A 51 -3.04 1.63 9.23
CA GLY A 51 -4.19 0.71 9.24
C GLY A 51 -4.62 0.26 10.64
N ALA A 52 -3.74 0.37 11.64
CA ALA A 52 -4.06 0.07 13.04
C ALA A 52 -4.76 1.23 13.78
N LEU A 53 -4.89 2.40 13.15
CA LEU A 53 -5.58 3.53 13.76
C LEU A 53 -7.08 3.20 13.93
N PRO A 54 -7.68 3.53 15.09
CA PRO A 54 -9.09 3.30 15.31
C PRO A 54 -9.92 4.09 14.30
N ALA A 55 -10.91 3.43 13.69
CA ALA A 55 -11.84 4.10 12.79
C ALA A 55 -12.55 5.25 13.54
N PRO A 56 -12.61 6.46 12.96
CA PRO A 56 -13.35 7.55 13.56
C PRO A 56 -14.83 7.16 13.64
N ARG A 57 -15.46 7.42 14.79
CA ARG A 57 -16.90 7.25 14.90
C ARG A 57 -17.61 8.38 14.15
N PRO A 58 -18.67 8.08 13.38
CA PRO A 58 -19.56 9.11 12.85
C PRO A 58 -20.03 10.06 13.97
N THR A 59 -20.26 11.32 13.63
CA THR A 59 -20.89 12.25 14.57
C THR A 59 -22.38 11.89 14.73
N PRO A 60 -23.01 12.19 15.88
CA PRO A 60 -24.43 11.91 16.07
C PRO A 60 -25.35 12.50 14.98
N ASP A 61 -25.00 13.67 14.45
CA ASP A 61 -25.74 14.29 13.34
C ASP A 61 -25.66 13.47 12.04
N LEU A 62 -24.48 12.92 11.73
CA LEU A 62 -24.30 12.07 10.56
C LEU A 62 -25.05 10.74 10.73
N GLU A 63 -24.98 10.13 11.92
CA GLU A 63 -25.71 8.89 12.22
C GLU A 63 -27.22 9.06 12.00
N ALA A 64 -27.79 10.17 12.47
CA ALA A 64 -29.21 10.47 12.34
C ALA A 64 -29.68 10.74 10.91
N ARG A 65 -28.76 11.01 9.96
CA ARG A 65 -29.09 11.34 8.56
C ARG A 65 -28.89 10.18 7.59
N VAL A 66 -28.18 9.12 8.01
CA VAL A 66 -27.83 7.97 7.17
C VAL A 66 -28.60 6.70 7.58
N LEU A 67 -29.08 6.63 8.82
CA LEU A 67 -30.00 5.58 9.32
C LEU A 67 -31.47 6.00 9.15
#